data_AF-J7H2Z6-F1
#
_entry.id   AF-J7H2Z6-F1
#
_cell.length_a   1.000
_cell.length_b   1.000
_cell.length_c   1.000
_cell.angle_alpha   90.00
_cell.angle_beta   90.00
_cell.angle_gamma   90.00
#
_symmetry.space_group_name_H-M   'P 1'
#
loop_
_entity.id
_entity.type
_entity.pdbx_description
1 polymer ?
#
loop_
_entity_poly.entity_id
_entity_poly.type
_entity_poly.pdbx_seq_one_letter_code
_entity_poly.pdbx_strand_id
1 'polypeptide(L)'
;FWDMYDPEGYSLWFCEYKYNDENTVSYVTLNKVTGFLQRMDLARKYAFGKMLIIGEKGPFKVKGLWLFRGPEIPKFVMDECYDMELYEWTKVDINDEAQKERVYAMIEDQEPFEGEP
;
A
#
# COMPACT_ATOMS: atom_id res chain seq x y z
N PHE A 1 -11.79 3.54 -12.41
CA PHE A 1 -10.44 2.97 -12.24
C PHE A 1 -10.28 1.70 -13.07
N TRP A 2 -11.08 0.65 -12.79
CA TRP A 2 -10.98 -0.64 -13.48
C TRP A 2 -11.21 -0.61 -15.01
N ASP A 3 -12.10 0.24 -15.52
CA ASP A 3 -12.34 0.40 -16.97
C ASP A 3 -11.10 0.87 -17.76
N MET A 4 -10.16 1.55 -17.09
CA MET A 4 -8.93 2.08 -17.70
C MET A 4 -7.68 1.34 -17.18
N TYR A 5 -7.85 0.35 -16.32
CA TYR A 5 -6.74 -0.39 -15.75
C TYR A 5 -6.26 -1.44 -16.74
N ASP A 6 -5.02 -1.30 -17.19
CA ASP A 6 -4.36 -2.29 -18.06
C ASP A 6 -3.53 -3.26 -17.21
N PRO A 7 -3.99 -4.51 -16.99
CA PRO A 7 -3.29 -5.51 -16.18
C PRO A 7 -2.01 -6.05 -16.83
N GLU A 8 -1.80 -5.82 -18.13
CA GLU A 8 -0.56 -6.21 -18.82
C GLU A 8 0.52 -5.13 -18.65
N GLY A 9 0.10 -3.86 -18.71
CA GLY A 9 0.98 -2.70 -18.52
C GLY A 9 1.22 -2.29 -17.06
N TYR A 10 0.37 -2.70 -16.12
CA TYR A 10 0.43 -2.34 -14.72
C TYR A 10 0.16 -3.52 -13.78
N SER A 11 0.75 -3.47 -12.59
CA SER A 11 0.49 -4.42 -11.52
C SER A 11 0.11 -3.69 -10.24
N LEU A 12 -0.95 -4.18 -9.60
CA LEU A 12 -1.41 -3.73 -8.30
C LEU A 12 -0.83 -4.64 -7.22
N TRP A 13 -0.43 -4.03 -6.11
CA TRP A 13 0.18 -4.69 -4.96
C TRP A 13 -0.40 -4.11 -3.68
N PHE A 14 -0.88 -4.97 -2.79
CA PHE A 14 -1.12 -4.63 -1.41
C PHE A 14 0.20 -4.59 -0.66
N CYS A 15 0.31 -3.64 0.26
CA CYS A 15 1.46 -3.41 1.11
C CYS A 15 0.98 -3.40 2.57
N GLU A 16 1.26 -4.45 3.33
CA GLU A 16 0.85 -4.54 4.74
C GLU A 16 2.09 -4.56 5.63
N TYR A 17 2.15 -3.68 6.63
CA TYR A 17 3.33 -3.61 7.49
C TYR A 17 3.41 -4.85 8.40
N LYS A 18 4.57 -5.51 8.44
CA LYS A 18 4.72 -6.78 9.18
C LYS A 18 4.72 -6.60 10.71
N TYR A 19 5.09 -5.42 11.20
CA TYR A 19 5.31 -5.15 12.63
C TYR A 19 4.28 -4.16 13.19
N ASN A 20 3.00 -4.33 12.85
CA ASN A 20 1.93 -3.44 13.31
C ASN A 20 1.85 -3.35 14.86
N ASP A 21 2.21 -4.41 15.58
CA ASP A 21 2.24 -4.42 17.05
C ASP A 21 3.19 -3.37 17.66
N GLU A 22 4.21 -2.92 16.92
CA GLU A 22 5.13 -1.87 17.37
C GLU A 22 4.53 -0.46 17.21
N ASN A 23 3.50 -0.33 16.38
CA ASN A 23 2.87 0.94 16.06
C ASN A 23 1.86 1.33 17.14
N THR A 24 2.32 1.69 18.33
CA THR A 24 1.44 2.05 19.45
C THR A 24 1.05 3.53 19.49
N VAL A 25 1.76 4.38 18.73
CA VAL A 25 1.60 5.84 18.73
C VAL A 25 1.35 6.34 17.31
N SER A 26 0.19 6.95 17.06
CA SER A 26 -0.26 7.38 15.73
C SER A 26 0.72 8.32 15.04
N TYR A 27 1.24 9.31 15.77
CA TYR A 27 2.22 10.26 15.23
C TYR A 27 3.55 9.59 14.83
N VAL A 28 3.99 8.57 15.58
CA VAL A 28 5.21 7.82 15.25
C VAL A 28 4.99 6.99 13.99
N THR A 29 3.83 6.33 13.89
CA THR A 29 3.43 5.57 12.69
C THR A 29 3.33 6.47 11.46
N LEU A 30 2.72 7.66 11.60
CA LEU A 30 2.62 8.63 10.51
C LEU A 30 4.00 9.09 10.02
N ASN A 31 4.94 9.35 10.94
CA ASN A 31 6.32 9.71 10.57
C ASN A 31 7.05 8.58 9.84
N LYS A 32 6.86 7.32 10.27
CA LYS A 32 7.42 6.15 9.58
C LYS A 32 6.86 6.04 8.15
N VAL A 33 5.55 6.12 7.99
CA VAL A 33 4.89 6.07 6.67
C VAL A 33 5.33 7.23 5.78
N THR A 34 5.45 8.44 6.33
CA THR A 34 5.93 9.60 5.57
C THR A 34 7.38 9.44 5.14
N GLY A 35 8.26 8.91 6.00
CA GLY A 35 9.64 8.61 5.64
C GLY A 35 9.75 7.55 4.54
N PHE A 36 8.90 6.52 4.59
CA PHE A 36 8.80 5.52 3.53
C PHE A 36 8.36 6.15 2.19
N LEU A 37 7.32 7.00 2.20
CA LEU A 37 6.85 7.70 0.99
C LEU A 37 7.93 8.61 0.38
N GLN A 38 8.75 9.27 1.19
CA GLN A 38 9.86 10.09 0.71
C GLN A 38 10.90 9.25 -0.03
N ARG A 39 11.26 8.06 0.48
CA ARG A 39 12.16 7.14 -0.21
C ARG A 39 11.56 6.59 -1.50
N MET A 40 10.24 6.36 -1.50
CA MET A 40 9.50 5.94 -2.69
C MET A 40 9.29 7.06 -3.73
N ASP A 41 9.68 8.31 -3.46
CA ASP A 41 9.53 9.41 -4.44
C ASP A 41 10.38 9.18 -5.72
N LEU A 42 11.49 8.44 -5.61
CA LEU A 42 12.27 7.98 -6.78
C LEU A 42 11.44 7.09 -7.72
N ALA A 43 10.49 6.34 -7.17
CA ALA A 43 9.58 5.46 -7.91
C ALA A 43 8.34 6.20 -8.43
N ARG A 44 8.08 7.44 -8.01
CA ARG A 44 6.84 8.19 -8.30
C ARG A 44 6.53 8.37 -9.79
N LYS A 45 7.53 8.34 -10.66
CA LYS A 45 7.34 8.40 -12.13
C LYS A 45 6.77 7.10 -12.71
N TYR A 46 6.94 5.99 -12.01
CA TYR A 46 6.61 4.63 -12.46
C TYR A 46 5.68 3.89 -11.49
N ALA A 47 5.38 4.48 -10.34
CA ALA A 47 4.58 3.91 -9.29
C ALA A 47 3.64 4.96 -8.68
N PHE A 48 2.45 4.52 -8.31
CA PHE A 48 1.49 5.29 -7.55
C PHE A 48 1.14 4.51 -6.30
N GLY A 49 1.26 5.12 -5.12
CA GLY A 49 1.02 4.47 -3.84
C GLY A 49 0.03 5.27 -3.00
N LYS A 50 -0.88 4.58 -2.33
CA LYS A 50 -1.74 5.14 -1.28
C LYS A 50 -1.52 4.33 0.00
N MET A 51 -1.15 5.01 1.07
CA MET A 51 -0.97 4.40 2.39
C MET A 51 -2.15 4.83 3.29
N LEU A 52 -2.67 3.89 4.05
CA LEU A 52 -3.72 4.05 5.04
C LEU A 52 -3.18 3.60 6.40
N ILE A 53 -3.49 4.38 7.42
CA ILE A 53 -3.20 4.04 8.82
C ILE A 53 -4.55 3.79 9.45
N ILE A 54 -4.81 2.55 9.83
CA ILE A 54 -6.09 2.07 10.32
C ILE A 54 -5.95 1.82 11.82
N GLY A 55 -6.97 2.22 12.58
CA GLY A 55 -7.06 1.99 14.02
C GLY A 55 -7.22 3.29 14.79
N GLU A 56 -8.16 3.29 15.73
CA GLU A 56 -8.42 4.42 16.63
C GLU A 56 -7.45 4.46 17.82
N LYS A 57 -6.99 3.29 18.26
CA LYS A 57 -6.11 3.10 19.42
C LYS A 57 -5.13 1.97 19.13
N GLY A 58 -3.85 2.21 19.42
CA GLY A 58 -2.77 1.30 19.06
C GLY A 58 -3.00 -0.16 19.52
N PRO A 59 -2.52 -1.16 18.76
CA PRO A 59 -1.59 -1.03 17.63
C PRO A 59 -2.24 -0.56 16.31
N PHE A 60 -1.66 0.46 15.68
CA PHE A 60 -2.09 1.01 14.39
C PHE A 60 -1.63 0.11 13.25
N LYS A 61 -2.57 -0.31 12.41
CA LYS A 61 -2.30 -1.13 11.24
C LYS A 61 -1.95 -0.22 10.07
N VAL A 62 -0.80 -0.46 9.46
CA VAL A 62 -0.41 0.26 8.24
C VAL A 62 -0.69 -0.65 7.05
N LYS A 63 -1.59 -0.21 6.20
CA LYS A 63 -1.94 -0.88 4.94
C LYS A 63 -1.74 0.09 3.79
N GLY A 64 -1.42 -0.42 2.62
CA GLY A 64 -1.16 0.40 1.45
C GLY A 64 -1.54 -0.32 0.17
N LEU A 65 -1.88 0.48 -0.83
CA LEU A 65 -2.13 0.03 -2.18
C LEU A 65 -1.11 0.70 -3.09
N TRP A 66 -0.38 -0.12 -3.85
CA TRP A 66 0.62 0.33 -4.79
C TRP A 66 0.31 -0.17 -6.19
N LEU A 67 0.37 0.75 -7.14
CA LEU A 67 0.24 0.52 -8.56
C LEU A 67 1.62 0.74 -9.17
N PHE A 68 2.26 -0.32 -9.64
CA PHE A 68 3.54 -0.23 -10.35
C PHE A 68 3.32 -0.40 -11.85
N ARG A 69 4.13 0.31 -12.64
CA ARG A 69 4.18 0.13 -14.08
C ARG A 69 5.00 -1.12 -14.41
N GLY A 70 4.39 -2.05 -15.14
CA GLY A 70 4.93 -3.35 -15.49
C GLY A 70 4.32 -4.49 -14.66
N PRO A 71 4.64 -5.75 -15.01
CA PRO A 71 4.07 -6.93 -14.38
C PRO A 71 4.54 -7.17 -12.93
N GLU A 72 5.63 -6.50 -12.52
CA GLU A 72 6.35 -6.70 -11.25
C GLU A 72 6.82 -5.36 -10.66
N ILE A 73 7.18 -5.38 -9.37
CA ILE A 73 7.78 -4.24 -8.70
C ILE A 73 9.14 -3.93 -9.36
N PRO A 74 9.41 -2.69 -9.80
CA PRO A 74 10.66 -2.38 -10.46
C PRO A 74 11.86 -2.61 -9.54
N LYS A 75 12.89 -3.31 -10.05
CA LYS A 75 14.08 -3.68 -9.25
C LYS A 75 14.76 -2.49 -8.58
N PHE A 76 14.84 -1.35 -9.25
CA PHE A 76 15.43 -0.13 -8.67
C PHE A 76 14.72 0.32 -7.38
N VAL A 77 13.43 0.03 -7.24
CA VAL A 77 12.68 0.34 -6.00
C VAL A 77 13.10 -0.64 -4.90
N MET A 78 13.23 -1.93 -5.23
CA MET A 78 13.70 -2.95 -4.27
C MET A 78 15.15 -2.72 -3.84
N ASP A 79 16.02 -2.27 -4.74
CA ASP A 79 17.42 -1.96 -4.44
C ASP A 79 17.58 -0.69 -3.59
N GLU A 80 16.77 0.35 -3.84
CA GLU A 80 16.89 1.64 -3.15
C GLU A 80 16.05 1.72 -1.86
N CYS A 81 14.91 1.04 -1.78
CA CYS A 81 14.04 1.01 -0.60
C CYS A 81 14.17 -0.31 0.17
N TYR A 82 15.15 -0.38 1.07
CA TYR A 82 15.28 -1.49 2.03
C TYR A 82 14.03 -1.68 2.91
N ASP A 83 13.23 -0.62 3.12
CA ASP A 83 11.98 -0.74 3.89
C ASP A 83 10.96 -1.64 3.21
N MET A 84 11.05 -1.90 1.90
CA MET A 84 10.12 -2.80 1.23
C MET A 84 10.09 -4.18 1.91
N GLU A 85 11.18 -4.63 2.51
CA GLU A 85 11.24 -5.90 3.25
C GLU A 85 10.45 -5.88 4.57
N LEU A 86 10.24 -4.69 5.15
CA LEU A 86 9.44 -4.50 6.38
C LEU A 86 7.94 -4.59 6.10
N TYR A 87 7.54 -4.51 4.83
CA TYR A 87 6.17 -4.69 4.39
C TYR A 87 6.02 -6.04 3.69
N GLU A 88 4.83 -6.61 3.81
CA GLU A 88 4.39 -7.74 3.01
C GLU A 88 3.74 -7.21 1.73
N TRP A 89 4.25 -7.69 0.60
CA TRP A 89 3.77 -7.29 -0.73
C TRP A 89 2.99 -8.43 -1.36
N THR A 90 1.70 -8.22 -1.54
CA THR A 90 0.80 -9.21 -2.13
C THR A 90 0.24 -8.66 -3.43
N LYS A 91 0.48 -9.35 -4.55
CA LYS A 91 -0.08 -8.95 -5.84
C LYS A 91 -1.61 -9.07 -5.79
N VAL A 92 -2.30 -8.01 -6.19
CA VAL A 92 -3.77 -7.98 -6.24
C VAL A 92 -4.25 -8.82 -7.41
N ASP A 93 -5.13 -9.77 -7.13
CA ASP A 93 -5.88 -10.49 -8.14
C ASP A 93 -7.13 -9.70 -8.51
N ILE A 94 -7.14 -9.18 -9.74
CA ILE A 94 -8.29 -8.46 -10.28
C ILE A 94 -9.46 -9.38 -10.64
N ASN A 95 -9.27 -10.69 -10.63
CA ASN A 95 -10.36 -11.64 -10.83
C ASN A 95 -11.07 -11.99 -9.52
N ASP A 96 -10.46 -11.66 -8.38
CA ASP A 96 -11.04 -11.82 -7.06
C ASP A 96 -11.87 -10.58 -6.69
N GLU A 97 -13.18 -10.76 -6.58
CA GLU A 97 -14.11 -9.69 -6.22
C GLU A 97 -13.80 -9.06 -4.87
N ALA A 98 -13.35 -9.86 -3.88
CA ALA A 98 -13.02 -9.34 -2.55
C ALA A 98 -11.78 -8.43 -2.59
N GLN A 99 -10.77 -8.79 -3.39
CA GLN A 99 -9.59 -7.95 -3.57
C GLN A 99 -9.89 -6.70 -4.38
N LYS A 100 -10.73 -6.82 -5.41
CA LYS A 100 -11.23 -5.66 -6.17
C LYS A 100 -11.98 -4.68 -5.29
N GLU A 101 -12.88 -5.17 -4.44
CA GLU A 101 -13.63 -4.35 -3.50
C GLU A 101 -12.70 -3.67 -2.50
N ARG A 102 -11.71 -4.40 -1.95
CA ARG A 102 -10.69 -3.84 -1.06
C ARG A 102 -9.89 -2.71 -1.73
N VAL A 103 -9.43 -2.90 -2.97
CA VAL A 103 -8.77 -1.85 -3.74
C VAL A 103 -9.68 -0.64 -3.94
N TYR A 104 -10.95 -0.89 -4.28
CA TYR A 104 -11.92 0.17 -4.51
C TYR A 104 -12.18 0.99 -3.23
N ALA A 105 -12.39 0.31 -2.10
CA ALA A 105 -12.53 0.93 -0.79
C ALA A 105 -11.30 1.76 -0.40
N MET A 106 -10.08 1.26 -0.68
CA MET A 106 -8.85 2.03 -0.48
C MET A 106 -8.78 3.26 -1.39
N ILE A 107 -9.19 3.17 -2.66
CA ILE A 107 -9.15 4.29 -3.60
C ILE A 107 -10.18 5.37 -3.22
N GLU A 108 -11.41 4.95 -2.91
CA GLU A 108 -12.51 5.83 -2.53
C GLU A 108 -12.42 6.39 -1.11
N ASP A 109 -11.47 5.91 -0.30
CA ASP A 109 -11.34 6.32 1.11
C ASP A 109 -12.63 5.98 1.90
N GLN A 110 -13.20 4.80 1.64
CA GLN A 110 -14.41 4.37 2.34
C GLN A 110 -14.10 4.14 3.82
N GLU A 111 -14.75 4.92 4.70
CA GLU A 111 -14.72 4.76 6.14
C GLU A 111 -16.02 4.09 6.63
N PRO A 112 -15.98 3.03 7.46
CA PRO A 112 -14.80 2.33 8.01
C PRO A 112 -14.22 1.27 7.07
N PHE A 113 -12.88 1.23 6.96
CA PHE A 113 -12.18 0.26 6.11
C PHE A 113 -11.97 -1.05 6.87
N GLU A 114 -12.46 -2.18 6.34
CA GLU A 114 -12.48 -3.49 7.02
C GLU A 114 -13.17 -3.48 8.40
N GLY A 115 -14.10 -2.56 8.63
CA GLY A 115 -14.83 -2.43 9.90
C GLY A 115 -14.03 -1.79 11.04
N GLU A 116 -12.85 -1.25 10.74
CA GLU A 116 -12.08 -0.43 11.68
C GLU A 116 -12.22 1.06 11.32
N PRO A 117 -12.41 1.92 12.34
CA PRO A 117 -12.47 3.38 12.16
C PRO A 117 -11.09 3.99 11.86
#